data_AF-W6QRD6-F1
#
_entry.id   AF-W6QRD6-F1
#
_cell.length_a   1.000
_cell.length_b   1.000
_cell.length_c   1.000
_cell.angle_alpha   90.00
_cell.angle_beta   90.00
_cell.angle_gamma   90.00
#
_symmetry.space_group_name_H-M   'P 1'
#
loop_
_entity.id
_entity.type
_entity.pdbx_description
1 polymer ?
#
loop_
_entity_poly.entity_id
_entity_poly.type
_entity_poly.pdbx_seq_one_letter_code
_entity_poly.pdbx_strand_id
1 'polypeptide(L)'
;MLFQQFDQLLFLARGGKTVYFGPVGDNSSTMLEYFESNGARKCADNENPAEYMLGIVNAGQNDKGMDWFDVWKQSNESTEVQNEINRIHKEKENEPPATDDSAQNHSEFAMPFWFQINEVTYRVFQQYWRMPAYILAKWGLGIVSGLFIGFSFYGAKTSLQGMQTVVYSLFMICTIFSSLAQQIMPVFVSQRSLYEGRERPSKSYSWKAFLIANMVVELPYMVIMGILTYGSYFYAVVGIPDSLTQGTVLLFCIIFFIYASTFTHMVIAGLPDETTASAVVVLLFAMSLTFCGVMQPPDALPGFWIFMYRVSPFTYWIGGMASTQLHNRQVVCSTAELAIFNPPSGYTCGQYLMKYAAAAGGQITNPDATSECGYCSLKVADQFMETAGIYYGDRWRNFGIMWAFILFNTFVATLMYYLVRVKRWNSADLKASMMKFIPGKKSKSAK
;
A
#
# COMPACT_ATOMS: atom_id res chain seq x y z
N MET A 1 -15.01 49.30 6.49
CA MET A 1 -13.63 49.28 5.94
C MET A 1 -13.32 48.04 5.09
N LEU A 2 -13.60 46.80 5.52
CA LEU A 2 -13.30 45.61 4.69
C LEU A 2 -14.01 45.64 3.32
N PHE A 3 -15.27 46.06 3.27
CA PHE A 3 -16.06 46.09 2.03
C PHE A 3 -15.53 47.09 0.98
N GLN A 4 -14.80 48.11 1.41
CA GLN A 4 -14.18 49.11 0.52
C GLN A 4 -12.83 48.66 -0.04
N GLN A 5 -12.33 47.47 0.37
CA GLN A 5 -11.09 46.90 -0.16
C GLN A 5 -11.32 46.09 -1.44
N PHE A 6 -12.57 45.94 -1.89
CA PHE A 6 -12.92 45.19 -3.09
C PHE A 6 -13.00 46.13 -4.30
N ASP A 7 -12.14 45.91 -5.29
CA ASP A 7 -12.17 46.66 -6.55
C ASP A 7 -13.42 46.34 -7.37
N GLN A 8 -13.83 45.07 -7.37
CA GLN A 8 -15.06 44.60 -8.01
C GLN A 8 -15.80 43.59 -7.13
N LEU A 9 -17.11 43.61 -7.25
CA LEU A 9 -18.03 42.74 -6.51
C LEU A 9 -18.88 41.94 -7.49
N LEU A 10 -18.76 40.62 -7.45
CA LEU A 10 -19.72 39.69 -8.07
C LEU A 10 -20.68 39.18 -7.01
N PHE A 11 -21.94 39.58 -7.10
CA PHE A 11 -22.97 39.18 -6.17
C PHE A 11 -23.97 38.22 -6.82
N LEU A 12 -24.19 37.09 -6.15
CA LEU A 12 -25.03 35.99 -6.62
C LEU A 12 -26.17 35.73 -5.64
N ALA A 13 -27.40 35.64 -6.16
CA ALA A 13 -28.56 35.15 -5.45
C ALA A 13 -28.63 33.62 -5.45
N ARG A 14 -29.58 33.07 -4.69
CA ARG A 14 -29.84 31.63 -4.59
C ARG A 14 -29.99 31.00 -5.98
N GLY A 15 -29.28 29.89 -6.20
CA GLY A 15 -29.25 29.20 -7.50
C GLY A 15 -28.16 29.70 -8.46
N GLY A 16 -27.22 30.53 -7.99
CA GLY A 16 -26.09 31.02 -8.80
C GLY A 16 -26.49 32.10 -9.81
N LYS A 17 -27.58 32.82 -9.54
CA LYS A 17 -28.09 33.90 -10.39
C LYS A 17 -27.38 35.22 -10.07
N THR A 18 -26.75 35.86 -11.05
CA THR A 18 -26.08 37.14 -10.85
C THR A 18 -27.08 38.28 -10.65
N VAL A 19 -26.88 39.07 -9.60
CA VAL A 19 -27.72 40.23 -9.27
C VAL A 19 -26.97 41.56 -9.37
N TYR A 20 -25.64 41.52 -9.29
CA TYR A 20 -24.76 42.66 -9.50
C TYR A 20 -23.35 42.16 -9.84
N PHE A 21 -22.71 42.78 -10.84
CA PHE A 21 -21.28 42.62 -11.11
C PHE A 21 -20.66 43.94 -11.52
N GLY A 22 -19.84 44.53 -10.66
CA GLY A 22 -19.27 45.85 -10.94
C GLY A 22 -18.39 46.38 -9.82
N PRO A 23 -17.83 47.59 -10.00
CA PRO A 23 -17.03 48.25 -8.98
C PRO A 23 -17.89 48.68 -7.78
N VAL A 24 -17.35 48.53 -6.58
CA VAL A 24 -18.06 48.94 -5.35
C VAL A 24 -18.20 50.47 -5.28
N GLY A 25 -17.18 51.20 -5.75
CA GLY A 25 -17.11 52.66 -5.71
C GLY A 25 -16.66 53.21 -4.35
N ASP A 26 -16.25 54.48 -4.33
CA ASP A 26 -15.84 55.15 -3.09
C ASP A 26 -17.00 55.17 -2.09
N ASN A 27 -16.75 54.66 -0.89
CA ASN A 27 -17.79 54.46 0.12
C ASN A 27 -18.97 53.58 -0.31
N SER A 28 -18.79 52.68 -1.28
CA SER A 28 -19.86 51.82 -1.84
C SER A 28 -20.92 52.56 -2.65
N SER A 29 -20.67 53.81 -3.05
CA SER A 29 -21.63 54.67 -3.73
C SER A 29 -22.18 54.05 -5.02
N THR A 30 -21.30 53.55 -5.90
CA THR A 30 -21.69 52.99 -7.20
C THR A 30 -22.61 51.79 -7.06
N MET A 31 -22.33 50.91 -6.11
CA MET A 31 -23.20 49.76 -5.82
C MET A 31 -24.54 50.20 -5.20
N LEU A 32 -24.50 51.12 -4.23
CA LEU A 32 -25.72 51.62 -3.59
C LEU A 32 -26.63 52.34 -4.60
N GLU A 33 -26.06 53.17 -5.47
CA GLU A 33 -26.76 53.86 -6.55
C GLU A 33 -27.42 52.87 -7.52
N TYR A 34 -26.77 51.75 -7.84
CA TYR A 34 -27.39 50.70 -8.65
C TYR A 34 -28.64 50.10 -7.97
N PHE A 35 -28.53 49.68 -6.71
CA PHE A 35 -29.68 49.08 -6.01
C PHE A 35 -30.81 50.10 -5.79
N GLU A 36 -30.47 51.33 -5.39
CA GLU A 36 -31.44 52.41 -5.15
C GLU A 36 -32.16 52.82 -6.43
N SER A 37 -31.44 53.01 -7.55
CA SER A 37 -32.03 53.38 -8.85
C SER A 37 -32.94 52.28 -9.42
N ASN A 38 -32.66 51.02 -9.09
CA ASN A 38 -33.45 49.87 -9.52
C ASN A 38 -34.61 49.49 -8.56
N GLY A 39 -34.89 50.33 -7.56
CA GLY A 39 -36.06 50.19 -6.70
C GLY A 39 -35.82 49.44 -5.39
N ALA A 40 -34.61 49.56 -4.83
CA ALA A 40 -34.36 49.23 -3.43
C ALA A 40 -34.55 50.45 -2.52
N ARG A 41 -34.86 50.22 -1.24
CA ARG A 41 -34.89 51.28 -0.21
C ARG A 41 -33.54 51.99 -0.11
N LYS A 42 -33.50 53.26 0.30
CA LYS A 42 -32.23 53.95 0.54
C LYS A 42 -31.44 53.30 1.68
N CYS A 43 -30.12 53.15 1.54
CA CYS A 43 -29.25 52.71 2.64
C CYS A 43 -29.14 53.81 3.70
N ALA A 44 -29.25 53.45 4.98
CA ALA A 44 -29.09 54.44 6.05
C ALA A 44 -27.61 54.80 6.27
N ASP A 45 -27.31 56.02 6.71
CA ASP A 45 -25.94 56.52 6.89
C ASP A 45 -25.12 55.72 7.92
N ASN A 46 -25.80 55.04 8.86
CA ASN A 46 -25.19 54.18 9.87
C ASN A 46 -25.27 52.68 9.53
N GLU A 47 -25.87 52.32 8.40
CA GLU A 47 -26.05 50.93 7.98
C GLU A 47 -24.85 50.45 7.16
N ASN A 48 -24.47 49.19 7.35
CA ASN A 48 -23.38 48.59 6.60
C ASN A 48 -23.86 48.23 5.17
N PRO A 49 -23.26 48.77 4.10
CA PRO A 49 -23.66 48.51 2.71
C PRO A 49 -23.68 47.01 2.34
N ALA A 50 -22.79 46.21 2.94
CA ALA A 50 -22.73 44.77 2.71
C ALA A 50 -23.94 44.02 3.30
N GLU A 51 -24.43 44.47 4.46
CA GLU A 51 -25.60 43.88 5.13
C GLU A 51 -26.89 44.35 4.45
N TYR A 52 -26.93 45.63 4.07
CA TYR A 52 -28.00 46.22 3.28
C TYR A 52 -28.24 45.46 1.96
N MET A 53 -27.20 45.19 1.16
CA MET A 53 -27.36 44.47 -0.11
C MET A 53 -27.83 43.02 0.09
N LEU A 54 -27.36 42.36 1.16
CA LEU A 54 -27.79 41.00 1.51
C LEU A 54 -29.28 41.00 1.88
N GLY A 55 -29.73 41.99 2.64
CA GLY A 55 -31.14 42.15 3.01
C GLY A 55 -32.03 42.34 1.78
N ILE A 56 -31.61 43.16 0.82
CA ILE A 56 -32.37 43.44 -0.40
C ILE A 56 -32.51 42.23 -1.30
N VAL A 57 -31.41 41.50 -1.53
CA VAL A 57 -31.43 40.33 -2.41
C VAL A 57 -32.11 39.14 -1.73
N ASN A 58 -32.03 39.03 -0.40
CA ASN A 58 -32.79 38.01 0.34
C ASN A 58 -34.30 38.29 0.38
N ALA A 59 -34.74 39.55 0.25
CA ALA A 59 -36.14 39.89 0.05
C ALA A 59 -36.67 39.44 -1.34
N GLY A 60 -35.77 39.12 -2.28
CA GLY A 60 -36.04 38.45 -3.55
C GLY A 60 -36.52 39.37 -4.66
N GLN A 61 -37.42 40.31 -4.35
CA GLN A 61 -37.98 41.26 -5.32
C GLN A 61 -37.66 42.70 -4.93
N ASN A 62 -37.59 43.58 -5.93
CA ASN A 62 -37.55 45.02 -5.70
C ASN A 62 -38.95 45.58 -5.37
N ASP A 63 -39.03 46.87 -5.03
CA ASP A 63 -40.30 47.54 -4.71
C ASP A 63 -41.31 47.56 -5.89
N LYS A 64 -40.87 47.17 -7.10
CA LYS A 64 -41.67 47.04 -8.32
C LYS A 64 -42.11 45.59 -8.60
N GLY A 65 -41.81 44.63 -7.71
CA GLY A 65 -42.19 43.23 -7.83
C GLY A 65 -41.35 42.41 -8.82
N MET A 66 -40.21 42.94 -9.29
CA MET A 66 -39.30 42.25 -10.21
C MET A 66 -38.21 41.50 -9.43
N ASP A 67 -37.87 40.31 -9.89
CA ASP A 67 -36.74 39.53 -9.35
C ASP A 67 -35.42 40.23 -9.69
N TRP A 68 -34.51 40.32 -8.71
CA TRP A 68 -33.23 41.00 -8.88
C TRP A 68 -32.35 40.46 -10.02
N PHE A 69 -32.53 39.19 -10.41
CA PHE A 69 -31.85 38.63 -11.57
C PHE A 69 -32.35 39.21 -12.89
N ASP A 70 -33.67 39.42 -13.00
CA ASP A 70 -34.26 39.99 -14.21
C ASP A 70 -33.98 41.50 -14.29
N VAL A 71 -33.91 42.17 -13.14
CA VAL A 71 -33.43 43.56 -13.02
C VAL A 71 -32.01 43.68 -13.55
N TRP A 72 -31.08 42.83 -13.08
CA TRP A 72 -29.69 42.83 -13.56
C TRP A 72 -29.61 42.62 -15.07
N LYS A 73 -30.30 41.62 -15.62
CA LYS A 73 -30.30 41.35 -17.07
C LYS A 73 -30.77 42.52 -17.94
N GLN A 74 -31.69 43.32 -17.43
CA GLN A 74 -32.24 44.47 -18.14
C GLN A 74 -31.45 45.75 -17.88
N SER A 75 -30.44 45.69 -17.01
CA SER A 75 -29.68 46.86 -16.59
C SER A 75 -28.63 47.27 -17.61
N ASN A 76 -28.26 48.55 -17.59
CA ASN A 76 -27.20 49.08 -18.45
C ASN A 76 -25.84 48.49 -18.05
N GLU A 77 -25.62 48.26 -16.76
CA GLU A 77 -24.40 47.68 -16.18
C GLU A 77 -24.18 46.25 -16.70
N SER A 78 -25.22 45.41 -16.76
CA SER A 78 -25.10 44.09 -17.37
C SER A 78 -24.78 44.16 -18.86
N THR A 79 -25.31 45.16 -19.57
CA THR A 79 -25.02 45.37 -20.99
C THR A 79 -23.57 45.80 -21.19
N GLU A 80 -23.04 46.66 -20.32
CA GLU A 80 -21.64 47.10 -20.33
C GLU A 80 -20.67 45.94 -20.06
N VAL A 81 -20.95 45.11 -19.04
CA VAL A 81 -20.18 43.89 -18.77
C VAL A 81 -20.19 42.95 -19.97
N GLN A 82 -21.35 42.77 -20.62
CA GLN A 82 -21.45 41.91 -21.80
C GLN A 82 -20.67 42.48 -22.99
N ASN A 83 -20.69 43.80 -23.18
CA ASN A 83 -19.88 44.48 -24.20
C ASN A 83 -18.39 44.31 -23.94
N GLU A 84 -17.96 44.38 -22.68
CA GLU A 84 -16.57 44.16 -22.28
C GLU A 84 -16.13 42.72 -22.54
N ILE A 85 -16.96 41.72 -22.20
CA ILE A 85 -16.72 40.31 -22.52
C ILE A 85 -16.59 40.13 -24.04
N ASN A 86 -17.49 40.74 -24.83
CA ASN A 86 -17.44 40.66 -26.29
C ASN A 86 -16.19 41.34 -26.87
N ARG A 87 -15.75 42.46 -26.27
CA ARG A 87 -14.50 43.14 -26.63
C ARG A 87 -13.30 42.23 -26.39
N ILE A 88 -13.21 41.61 -25.21
CA ILE A 88 -12.14 40.65 -24.85
C ILE A 88 -12.15 39.46 -25.82
N HIS A 89 -13.32 38.89 -26.11
CA HIS A 89 -13.44 37.80 -27.08
C HIS A 89 -12.91 38.20 -28.46
N LYS A 90 -13.27 39.39 -28.95
CA LYS A 90 -12.84 39.90 -30.26
C LYS A 90 -11.35 40.24 -30.31
N GLU A 91 -10.81 40.81 -29.24
CA GLU A 91 -9.36 41.06 -29.10
C GLU A 91 -8.56 39.76 -29.13
N LYS A 92 -9.12 38.69 -28.54
CA LYS A 92 -8.50 37.36 -28.45
C LYS A 92 -8.85 36.41 -29.60
N GLU A 93 -9.73 36.81 -30.52
CA GLU A 93 -10.23 35.97 -31.62
C GLU A 93 -9.14 35.58 -32.61
N ASN A 94 -8.17 36.47 -32.84
CA ASN A 94 -7.05 36.26 -33.76
C ASN A 94 -5.77 35.79 -33.05
N GLU A 95 -5.77 35.67 -31.72
CA GLU A 95 -4.71 34.94 -31.03
C GLU A 95 -4.92 33.46 -31.36
N PRO A 96 -3.93 32.78 -31.96
CA PRO A 96 -4.05 31.35 -32.18
C PRO A 96 -4.41 30.70 -30.84
N PRO A 97 -5.46 29.86 -30.77
CA PRO A 97 -5.87 29.22 -29.52
C PRO A 97 -4.66 28.44 -29.05
N ALA A 98 -3.97 28.92 -28.00
CA ALA A 98 -2.63 28.50 -27.59
C ALA A 98 -2.24 27.13 -28.16
N THR A 99 -1.73 27.13 -29.38
CA THR A 99 -1.47 25.90 -30.13
C THR A 99 -0.21 25.32 -29.51
N ASP A 100 -0.39 24.43 -28.54
CA ASP A 100 0.38 23.23 -28.14
C ASP A 100 1.91 23.12 -28.36
N ASP A 101 2.65 24.20 -28.68
CA ASP A 101 4.07 24.14 -29.10
C ASP A 101 5.01 25.08 -28.32
N SER A 102 4.63 25.48 -27.12
CA SER A 102 5.62 25.85 -26.10
C SER A 102 5.40 24.97 -24.87
N ALA A 103 6.20 23.92 -24.75
CA ALA A 103 6.22 22.98 -23.62
C ALA A 103 6.48 23.63 -22.24
N GLN A 104 6.56 24.97 -22.16
CA GLN A 104 6.80 25.76 -20.95
C GLN A 104 5.58 26.53 -20.43
N ASN A 105 4.57 26.85 -21.24
CA ASN A 105 3.47 27.73 -20.80
C ASN A 105 2.17 27.00 -20.37
N HIS A 106 2.02 25.72 -20.72
CA HIS A 106 0.81 24.94 -20.37
C HIS A 106 1.09 23.49 -19.94
N SER A 107 2.25 23.19 -19.33
CA SER A 107 2.42 21.91 -18.67
C SER A 107 1.45 21.79 -17.49
N GLU A 108 0.85 20.60 -17.27
CA GLU A 108 -0.09 20.35 -16.15
C GLU A 108 0.50 20.80 -14.79
N PHE A 109 1.84 20.79 -14.69
CA PHE A 109 2.61 21.23 -13.55
C PHE A 109 3.70 22.23 -13.97
N ALA A 110 4.00 23.21 -13.10
CA ALA A 110 5.00 24.24 -13.37
C ALA A 110 6.46 23.72 -13.43
N MET A 111 6.75 22.55 -12.84
CA MET A 111 8.09 21.98 -12.76
C MET A 111 8.18 20.59 -13.42
N PRO A 112 9.35 20.18 -13.95
CA PRO A 112 9.54 18.84 -14.51
C PRO A 112 9.29 17.72 -13.49
N PHE A 113 8.86 16.55 -13.99
CA PHE A 113 8.48 15.41 -13.16
C PHE A 113 9.59 14.93 -12.21
N TRP A 114 10.85 14.93 -12.66
CA TRP A 114 11.99 14.54 -11.83
C TRP A 114 12.22 15.47 -10.64
N PHE A 115 12.03 16.78 -10.84
CA PHE A 115 12.12 17.76 -9.77
C PHE A 115 10.99 17.53 -8.75
N GLN A 116 9.77 17.25 -9.22
CA GLN A 116 8.64 16.91 -8.36
C GLN A 116 8.93 15.66 -7.51
N ILE A 117 9.46 14.58 -8.10
CA ILE A 117 9.79 13.36 -7.33
C ILE A 117 10.81 13.69 -6.25
N ASN A 118 11.89 14.41 -6.59
CA ASN A 118 12.96 14.69 -5.66
C ASN A 118 12.47 15.52 -4.46
N GLU A 119 11.79 16.64 -4.72
CA GLU A 119 11.30 17.53 -3.67
C GLU A 119 10.23 16.87 -2.79
N VAL A 120 9.29 16.13 -3.40
CA VAL A 120 8.25 15.42 -2.63
C VAL A 120 8.88 14.30 -1.81
N THR A 121 9.85 13.56 -2.35
CA THR A 121 10.57 12.51 -1.62
C THR A 121 11.35 13.10 -0.45
N TYR A 122 12.11 14.18 -0.67
CA TYR A 122 12.84 14.88 0.38
C TYR A 122 11.91 15.35 1.51
N ARG A 123 10.77 15.97 1.16
CA ARG A 123 9.75 16.39 2.11
C ARG A 123 9.19 15.23 2.92
N VAL A 124 8.88 14.10 2.28
CA VAL A 124 8.34 12.92 2.97
C VAL A 124 9.40 12.28 3.89
N PHE A 125 10.68 12.27 3.51
CA PHE A 125 11.77 11.88 4.41
C PHE A 125 11.86 12.78 5.65
N GLN A 126 11.77 14.10 5.48
CA GLN A 126 11.73 15.03 6.61
C GLN A 126 10.51 14.79 7.51
N GLN A 127 9.35 14.45 6.93
CA GLN A 127 8.16 14.09 7.69
C GLN A 127 8.40 12.84 8.54
N TYR A 128 8.96 11.78 7.95
CA TYR A 128 9.28 10.53 8.68
C TYR A 128 10.29 10.77 9.80
N TRP A 129 11.31 11.58 9.54
CA TRP A 129 12.28 12.00 10.56
C TRP A 129 11.62 12.75 11.74
N ARG A 130 10.61 13.57 11.46
CA ARG A 130 9.84 14.31 12.47
C ARG A 130 8.74 13.48 13.16
N MET A 131 8.55 12.22 12.77
CA MET A 131 7.62 11.28 13.39
C MET A 131 8.37 10.13 14.08
N PRO A 132 9.22 10.40 15.09
CA PRO A 132 10.06 9.38 15.72
C PRO A 132 9.24 8.26 16.35
N ALA A 133 8.06 8.56 16.90
CA ALA A 133 7.17 7.55 17.49
C ALA A 133 6.78 6.46 16.50
N TYR A 134 6.54 6.82 15.23
CA TYR A 134 6.19 5.88 14.17
C TYR A 134 7.36 4.97 13.82
N ILE A 135 8.55 5.55 13.65
CA ILE A 135 9.76 4.80 13.30
C ILE A 135 10.19 3.87 14.44
N LEU A 136 10.16 4.38 15.68
CA LEU A 136 10.47 3.60 16.87
C LEU A 136 9.45 2.48 17.11
N ALA A 137 8.16 2.70 16.84
CA ALA A 137 7.15 1.64 16.93
C ALA A 137 7.41 0.51 15.92
N LYS A 138 7.83 0.83 14.69
CA LYS A 138 8.22 -0.17 13.68
C LYS A 138 9.45 -0.96 14.10
N TRP A 139 10.51 -0.28 14.51
CA TRP A 139 11.74 -0.94 14.95
C TRP A 139 11.52 -1.73 16.24
N GLY A 140 10.74 -1.19 17.17
CA GLY A 140 10.30 -1.86 18.39
C GLY A 140 9.52 -3.14 18.09
N LEU A 141 8.58 -3.10 17.13
CA LEU A 141 7.89 -4.31 16.66
C LEU A 141 8.90 -5.36 16.17
N GLY A 142 9.84 -4.97 15.31
CA GLY A 142 10.85 -5.90 14.78
C GLY A 142 11.78 -6.49 15.86
N ILE A 143 12.22 -5.68 16.82
CA ILE A 143 13.12 -6.09 17.90
C ILE A 143 12.37 -6.97 18.91
N VAL A 144 11.25 -6.47 19.46
CA VAL A 144 10.52 -7.16 20.53
C VAL A 144 9.93 -8.47 20.02
N SER A 145 9.30 -8.47 18.84
CA SER A 145 8.80 -9.72 18.24
C SER A 145 9.93 -10.66 17.87
N GLY A 146 11.05 -10.15 17.34
CA GLY A 146 12.22 -10.96 17.01
C GLY A 146 12.85 -11.63 18.23
N LEU A 147 13.02 -10.90 19.34
CA LEU A 147 13.50 -11.46 20.61
C LEU A 147 12.49 -12.48 21.17
N PHE A 148 11.21 -12.12 21.21
CA PHE A 148 10.17 -13.01 21.75
C PHE A 148 10.11 -14.34 20.98
N ILE A 149 10.10 -14.29 19.64
CA ILE A 149 10.10 -15.49 18.79
C ILE A 149 11.43 -16.23 18.93
N GLY A 150 12.56 -15.52 18.90
CA GLY A 150 13.89 -16.10 19.01
C GLY A 150 14.10 -16.88 20.31
N PHE A 151 13.69 -16.31 21.45
CA PHE A 151 13.78 -16.98 22.76
C PHE A 151 12.71 -18.06 22.97
N SER A 152 11.54 -17.94 22.33
CA SER A 152 10.52 -19.00 22.37
C SER A 152 11.00 -20.29 21.69
N PHE A 153 11.82 -20.16 20.65
CA PHE A 153 12.40 -21.28 19.90
C PHE A 153 13.93 -21.37 20.12
N TYR A 154 14.38 -21.01 21.31
CA TYR A 154 15.81 -20.88 21.63
C TYR A 154 16.58 -22.18 21.43
N GLY A 155 17.73 -22.07 20.75
CA GLY A 155 18.70 -23.17 20.63
C GLY A 155 18.10 -24.45 20.06
N ALA A 156 17.52 -24.37 18.86
CA ALA A 156 16.91 -25.52 18.21
C ALA A 156 17.91 -26.68 18.10
N LYS A 157 17.56 -27.84 18.67
CA LYS A 157 18.40 -29.05 18.68
C LYS A 157 18.60 -29.59 17.25
N THR A 158 19.58 -30.49 17.08
CA THR A 158 19.83 -31.20 15.81
C THR A 158 18.91 -32.42 15.60
N SER A 159 17.85 -32.55 16.39
CA SER A 159 16.85 -33.63 16.26
C SER A 159 15.80 -33.32 15.19
N LEU A 160 14.95 -34.29 14.84
CA LEU A 160 13.82 -34.05 13.92
C LEU A 160 12.88 -32.97 14.47
N GLN A 161 12.58 -33.04 15.76
CA GLN A 161 11.82 -32.01 16.44
C GLN A 161 12.50 -30.62 16.34
N GLY A 162 13.83 -30.56 16.46
CA GLY A 162 14.56 -29.31 16.36
C GLY A 162 14.50 -28.67 14.96
N MET A 163 14.46 -29.47 13.90
CA MET A 163 14.23 -28.95 12.54
C MET A 163 12.83 -28.35 12.39
N GLN A 164 11.81 -29.01 12.94
CA GLN A 164 10.44 -28.47 12.97
C GLN A 164 10.37 -27.18 13.78
N THR A 165 11.09 -27.09 14.91
CA THR A 165 11.24 -25.87 15.70
C THR A 165 11.76 -24.70 14.85
N VAL A 166 12.78 -24.92 14.01
CA VAL A 166 13.29 -23.88 13.09
C VAL A 166 12.20 -23.44 12.11
N VAL A 167 11.53 -24.39 11.44
CA VAL A 167 10.47 -24.07 10.46
C VAL A 167 9.29 -23.33 11.10
N TYR A 168 8.85 -23.74 12.29
CA TYR A 168 7.79 -23.05 13.03
C TYR A 168 8.21 -21.65 13.50
N SER A 169 9.47 -21.45 13.84
CA SER A 169 9.97 -20.12 14.18
C SER A 169 9.89 -19.15 12.98
N LEU A 170 10.16 -19.63 11.76
CA LEU A 170 10.01 -18.85 10.52
C LEU A 170 8.54 -18.53 10.23
N PHE A 171 7.66 -19.51 10.45
CA PHE A 171 6.22 -19.30 10.36
C PHE A 171 5.74 -18.22 11.34
N MET A 172 6.26 -18.21 12.57
CA MET A 172 5.95 -17.18 13.55
C MET A 172 6.48 -15.80 13.16
N ILE A 173 7.66 -15.69 12.53
CA ILE A 173 8.13 -14.40 11.98
C ILE A 173 7.15 -13.82 10.96
N CYS A 174 6.51 -14.67 10.15
CA CYS A 174 5.54 -14.19 9.15
C CYS A 174 4.40 -13.39 9.79
N THR A 175 4.07 -13.63 11.07
CA THR A 175 3.02 -12.89 11.80
C THR A 175 3.32 -11.41 12.01
N ILE A 176 4.60 -11.01 12.00
CA ILE A 176 5.02 -9.60 12.11
C ILE A 176 4.47 -8.77 10.93
N PHE A 177 4.27 -9.42 9.78
CA PHE A 177 3.75 -8.80 8.56
C PHE A 177 2.43 -8.04 8.78
N SER A 178 1.45 -8.68 9.42
CA SER A 178 0.12 -8.11 9.60
C SER A 178 0.17 -6.87 10.51
N SER A 179 0.93 -6.95 11.60
CA SER A 179 1.13 -5.83 12.53
C SER A 179 1.86 -4.67 11.86
N LEU A 180 2.87 -4.96 11.03
CA LEU A 180 3.58 -3.92 10.27
C LEU A 180 2.66 -3.23 9.26
N ALA A 181 1.84 -4.00 8.54
CA ALA A 181 0.89 -3.44 7.58
C ALA A 181 -0.10 -2.48 8.25
N GLN A 182 -0.61 -2.84 9.44
CA GLN A 182 -1.50 -2.00 10.22
C GLN A 182 -0.85 -0.68 10.68
N GLN A 183 0.47 -0.65 10.86
CA GLN A 183 1.17 0.61 11.15
C GLN A 183 1.33 1.50 9.91
N ILE A 184 1.53 0.91 8.72
CA ILE A 184 1.77 1.67 7.48
C ILE A 184 0.49 2.35 6.95
N MET A 185 -0.64 1.66 7.02
CA MET A 185 -1.92 2.16 6.48
C MET A 185 -2.33 3.57 6.94
N PRO A 186 -2.42 3.89 8.25
CA PRO A 186 -2.94 5.18 8.70
C PRO A 186 -2.06 6.36 8.25
N VAL A 187 -0.74 6.17 8.19
CA VAL A 187 0.19 7.19 7.72
C VAL A 187 -0.05 7.49 6.24
N PHE A 188 -0.18 6.44 5.42
CA PHE A 188 -0.47 6.60 3.99
C PHE A 188 -1.83 7.27 3.75
N VAL A 189 -2.89 6.91 4.48
CA VAL A 189 -4.23 7.52 4.34
C VAL A 189 -4.21 9.01 4.71
N SER A 190 -3.50 9.38 5.76
CA SER A 190 -3.34 10.78 6.17
C SER A 190 -2.66 11.61 5.07
N GLN A 191 -1.55 11.11 4.52
CA GLN A 191 -0.82 11.77 3.43
C GLN A 191 -1.65 11.85 2.15
N ARG A 192 -2.38 10.78 1.81
CA ARG A 192 -3.29 10.77 0.67
C ARG A 192 -4.41 11.79 0.81
N SER A 193 -5.00 11.91 1.99
CA SER A 193 -6.08 12.87 2.27
C SER A 193 -5.61 14.31 2.06
N LEU A 194 -4.39 14.64 2.50
CA LEU A 194 -3.78 15.95 2.26
C LEU A 194 -3.55 16.19 0.76
N TYR A 195 -3.01 15.18 0.05
CA TYR A 195 -2.75 15.27 -1.37
C TYR A 195 -4.04 15.48 -2.18
N GLU A 196 -5.06 14.65 -1.96
CA GLU A 196 -6.32 14.71 -2.69
C GLU A 196 -7.15 15.95 -2.36
N GLY A 197 -7.12 16.40 -1.09
CA GLY A 197 -7.92 17.53 -0.63
C GLY A 197 -7.33 18.90 -0.97
N ARG A 198 -6.00 19.03 -1.05
CA ARG A 198 -5.34 20.34 -1.23
C ARG A 198 -4.37 20.36 -2.40
N GLU A 199 -3.43 19.44 -2.44
CA GLU A 199 -2.26 19.54 -3.34
C GLU A 199 -2.57 19.16 -4.80
N ARG A 200 -3.51 18.23 -4.99
CA ARG A 200 -3.97 17.81 -6.31
C ARG A 200 -4.87 18.87 -6.97
N PRO A 201 -5.89 19.46 -6.29
CA PRO A 201 -6.68 20.55 -6.87
C PRO A 201 -5.86 21.80 -7.20
N SER A 202 -4.84 22.12 -6.38
CA SER A 202 -3.92 23.24 -6.65
C SER A 202 -2.86 22.92 -7.71
N LYS A 203 -2.85 21.71 -8.27
CA LYS A 203 -1.84 21.22 -9.23
C LYS A 203 -0.41 21.43 -8.74
N SER A 204 -0.15 21.18 -7.46
CA SER A 204 1.18 21.36 -6.88
C SER A 204 2.19 20.34 -7.44
N TYR A 205 1.77 19.07 -7.59
CA TYR A 205 2.59 18.01 -8.19
C TYR A 205 1.76 16.78 -8.61
N SER A 206 2.35 15.94 -9.46
CA SER A 206 1.70 14.76 -10.05
C SER A 206 1.44 13.65 -9.02
N TRP A 207 0.33 12.94 -9.19
CA TRP A 207 -0.04 11.79 -8.35
C TRP A 207 0.99 10.66 -8.43
N LYS A 208 1.73 10.56 -9.55
CA LYS A 208 2.83 9.61 -9.69
C LYS A 208 3.97 9.94 -8.72
N ALA A 209 4.30 11.22 -8.57
CA ALA A 209 5.32 11.67 -7.62
C ALA A 209 4.87 11.44 -6.17
N PHE A 210 3.58 11.63 -5.88
CA PHE A 210 2.99 11.27 -4.58
C PHE A 210 3.23 9.79 -4.22
N LEU A 211 2.86 8.86 -5.11
CA LEU A 211 2.99 7.43 -4.83
C LEU A 211 4.45 6.99 -4.71
N ILE A 212 5.30 7.43 -5.65
CA ILE A 212 6.72 7.08 -5.66
C ILE A 212 7.39 7.54 -4.37
N ALA A 213 7.16 8.80 -3.96
CA ALA A 213 7.75 9.34 -2.73
C ALA A 213 7.37 8.53 -1.48
N ASN A 214 6.09 8.15 -1.35
CA ASN A 214 5.62 7.37 -0.20
C ASN A 214 6.09 5.91 -0.21
N MET A 215 6.32 5.30 -1.37
CA MET A 215 6.92 3.97 -1.43
C MET A 215 8.44 4.01 -1.17
N VAL A 216 9.15 5.01 -1.69
CA VAL A 216 10.60 5.13 -1.57
C VAL A 216 11.02 5.47 -0.15
N VAL A 217 10.29 6.35 0.56
CA VAL A 217 10.63 6.72 1.94
C VAL A 217 10.66 5.51 2.87
N GLU A 218 9.84 4.49 2.60
CA GLU A 218 9.72 3.30 3.43
C GLU A 218 10.93 2.36 3.31
N LEU A 219 11.60 2.31 2.16
CA LEU A 219 12.63 1.32 1.88
C LEU A 219 13.80 1.36 2.89
N PRO A 220 14.42 2.51 3.22
CA PRO A 220 15.51 2.54 4.19
C PRO A 220 15.08 2.08 5.58
N TYR A 221 13.87 2.43 6.02
CA TYR A 221 13.36 2.02 7.33
C TYR A 221 13.06 0.52 7.37
N MET A 222 12.59 -0.07 6.26
CA MET A 222 12.40 -1.52 6.13
C MET A 222 13.72 -2.29 6.11
N VAL A 223 14.77 -1.74 5.49
CA VAL A 223 16.12 -2.33 5.53
C VAL A 223 16.64 -2.37 6.97
N ILE A 224 16.53 -1.26 7.70
CA ILE A 224 16.95 -1.19 9.11
C ILE A 224 16.13 -2.17 9.96
N MET A 225 14.80 -2.22 9.77
CA MET A 225 13.94 -3.17 10.47
C MET A 225 14.36 -4.62 10.20
N GLY A 226 14.68 -4.96 8.95
CA GLY A 226 15.20 -6.28 8.58
C GLY A 226 16.51 -6.63 9.27
N ILE A 227 17.45 -5.69 9.37
CA ILE A 227 18.72 -5.88 10.08
C ILE A 227 18.47 -6.08 11.59
N LEU A 228 17.58 -5.28 12.18
CA LEU A 228 17.26 -5.37 13.61
C LEU A 228 16.57 -6.69 13.96
N THR A 229 15.60 -7.13 13.16
CA THR A 229 14.94 -8.44 13.35
C THR A 229 15.90 -9.58 13.10
N TYR A 230 16.78 -9.49 12.09
CA TYR A 230 17.84 -10.47 11.89
C TYR A 230 18.71 -10.62 13.14
N GLY A 231 19.22 -9.50 13.68
CA GLY A 231 20.08 -9.51 14.86
C GLY A 231 19.41 -10.05 16.12
N SER A 232 18.10 -9.80 16.31
CA SER A 232 17.38 -10.24 17.51
C SER A 232 16.89 -11.69 17.45
N TYR A 233 16.52 -12.19 16.28
CA TYR A 233 15.93 -13.53 16.12
C TYR A 233 16.95 -14.60 15.77
N PHE A 234 17.79 -14.36 14.75
CA PHE A 234 18.49 -15.43 14.05
C PHE A 234 19.45 -16.20 14.95
N TYR A 235 20.26 -15.47 15.72
CA TYR A 235 21.25 -16.06 16.60
C TYR A 235 20.63 -16.81 17.78
N ALA A 236 19.45 -16.40 18.25
CA ALA A 236 18.76 -17.06 19.36
C ALA A 236 18.25 -18.47 18.97
N VAL A 237 17.81 -18.64 17.72
CA VAL A 237 17.24 -19.92 17.25
C VAL A 237 18.30 -20.90 16.77
N VAL A 238 19.21 -20.45 15.89
CA VAL A 238 20.13 -21.34 15.15
C VAL A 238 21.57 -21.27 15.68
N GLY A 239 21.90 -20.27 16.49
CA GLY A 239 23.28 -20.01 16.92
C GLY A 239 24.10 -19.29 15.84
N ILE A 240 25.41 -19.55 15.79
CA ILE A 240 26.36 -18.89 14.86
C ILE A 240 26.77 -19.90 13.77
N PRO A 241 26.15 -19.87 12.57
CA PRO A 241 26.54 -20.72 11.44
C PRO A 241 27.63 -20.04 10.58
N ASP A 242 27.92 -20.62 9.42
CA ASP A 242 28.88 -20.07 8.46
C ASP A 242 28.50 -18.66 7.94
N SER A 243 29.51 -17.87 7.59
CA SER A 243 29.39 -16.49 7.10
C SER A 243 28.45 -16.34 5.89
N LEU A 244 28.43 -17.30 4.96
CA LEU A 244 27.56 -17.25 3.79
C LEU A 244 26.09 -17.41 4.17
N THR A 245 25.81 -18.30 5.11
CA THR A 245 24.46 -18.54 5.66
C THR A 245 23.94 -17.29 6.36
N GLN A 246 24.78 -16.66 7.19
CA GLN A 246 24.46 -15.41 7.88
C GLN A 246 24.05 -14.30 6.90
N GLY A 247 24.88 -14.05 5.88
CA GLY A 247 24.60 -13.02 4.87
C GLY A 247 23.34 -13.31 4.06
N THR A 248 23.11 -14.57 3.70
CA THR A 248 21.92 -14.96 2.93
C THR A 248 20.64 -14.79 3.74
N VAL A 249 20.63 -15.18 5.01
CA VAL A 249 19.48 -15.00 5.91
C VAL A 249 19.19 -13.51 6.13
N LEU A 250 20.21 -12.68 6.29
CA LEU A 250 20.03 -11.23 6.40
C LEU A 250 19.31 -10.64 5.17
N LEU A 251 19.71 -11.05 3.96
CA LEU A 251 19.06 -10.62 2.72
C LEU A 251 17.57 -11.03 2.68
N PHE A 252 17.25 -12.24 3.14
CA PHE A 252 15.87 -12.70 3.26
C PHE A 252 15.05 -11.95 4.33
N CYS A 253 15.67 -11.51 5.44
CA CYS A 253 15.02 -10.64 6.40
C CYS A 253 14.71 -9.26 5.80
N ILE A 254 15.66 -8.65 5.07
CA ILE A 254 15.46 -7.35 4.43
C ILE A 254 14.35 -7.41 3.39
N ILE A 255 14.38 -8.40 2.48
CA ILE A 255 13.39 -8.50 1.40
C ILE A 255 11.97 -8.77 1.94
N PHE A 256 11.85 -9.47 3.08
CA PHE A 256 10.56 -9.71 3.75
C PHE A 256 9.88 -8.41 4.15
N PHE A 257 10.60 -7.48 4.78
CA PHE A 257 10.01 -6.21 5.22
C PHE A 257 9.77 -5.24 4.07
N ILE A 258 10.62 -5.25 3.03
CA ILE A 258 10.36 -4.51 1.79
C ILE A 258 9.08 -5.03 1.12
N TYR A 259 8.94 -6.36 1.03
CA TYR A 259 7.71 -7.00 0.53
C TYR A 259 6.48 -6.60 1.37
N ALA A 260 6.59 -6.62 2.70
CA ALA A 260 5.51 -6.22 3.59
C ALA A 260 5.04 -4.78 3.37
N SER A 261 5.99 -3.85 3.21
CA SER A 261 5.67 -2.46 2.93
C SER A 261 4.99 -2.29 1.57
N THR A 262 5.55 -2.87 0.50
CA THR A 262 4.96 -2.75 -0.84
C THR A 262 3.61 -3.42 -0.97
N PHE A 263 3.40 -4.57 -0.31
CA PHE A 263 2.09 -5.22 -0.24
C PHE A 263 1.06 -4.33 0.47
N THR A 264 1.46 -3.68 1.56
CA THR A 264 0.56 -2.76 2.26
C THR A 264 0.14 -1.60 1.36
N HIS A 265 1.10 -1.02 0.64
CA HIS A 265 0.84 0.05 -0.35
C HIS A 265 -0.09 -0.42 -1.47
N MET A 266 0.06 -1.65 -1.95
CA MET A 266 -0.83 -2.25 -2.95
C MET A 266 -2.29 -2.26 -2.49
N VAL A 267 -2.54 -2.67 -1.23
CA VAL A 267 -3.91 -2.77 -0.70
C VAL A 267 -4.48 -1.40 -0.37
N ILE A 268 -3.72 -0.53 0.31
CA ILE A 268 -4.23 0.76 0.78
C ILE A 268 -4.40 1.81 -0.33
N ALA A 269 -3.62 1.71 -1.43
CA ALA A 269 -3.61 2.72 -2.49
C ALA A 269 -5.02 3.00 -3.07
N GLY A 270 -5.81 1.95 -3.33
CA GLY A 270 -7.17 2.09 -3.86
C GLY A 270 -8.25 2.30 -2.80
N LEU A 271 -8.08 1.72 -1.61
CA LEU A 271 -9.15 1.61 -0.60
C LEU A 271 -9.38 2.92 0.16
N PRO A 272 -10.64 3.26 0.52
CA PRO A 272 -11.00 4.56 1.11
C PRO A 272 -10.44 4.80 2.50
N ASP A 273 -10.39 3.78 3.34
CA ASP A 273 -10.03 3.87 4.75
C ASP A 273 -9.11 2.72 5.16
N GLU A 274 -8.37 2.97 6.24
CA GLU A 274 -7.43 2.03 6.85
C GLU A 274 -8.13 0.80 7.46
N THR A 275 -9.38 0.90 7.91
CA THR A 275 -10.09 -0.21 8.55
C THR A 275 -10.49 -1.27 7.53
N THR A 276 -11.04 -0.87 6.39
CA THR A 276 -11.34 -1.74 5.24
C THR A 276 -10.07 -2.36 4.68
N ALA A 277 -9.01 -1.57 4.52
CA ALA A 277 -7.72 -2.07 4.05
C ALA A 277 -7.10 -3.09 5.02
N SER A 278 -7.21 -2.84 6.33
CA SER A 278 -6.76 -3.77 7.36
C SER A 278 -7.48 -5.11 7.26
N ALA A 279 -8.80 -5.11 7.11
CA ALA A 279 -9.57 -6.35 6.94
C ALA A 279 -9.13 -7.16 5.71
N VAL A 280 -8.89 -6.48 4.58
CA VAL A 280 -8.37 -7.12 3.36
C VAL A 280 -6.97 -7.68 3.55
N VAL A 281 -6.07 -6.93 4.20
CA VAL A 281 -4.72 -7.42 4.49
C VAL A 281 -4.74 -8.62 5.41
N VAL A 282 -5.54 -8.61 6.48
CA VAL A 282 -5.67 -9.75 7.40
C VAL A 282 -6.15 -10.99 6.66
N LEU A 283 -7.15 -10.86 5.77
CA LEU A 283 -7.65 -11.97 4.97
C LEU A 283 -6.58 -12.53 4.01
N LEU A 284 -5.93 -11.67 3.23
CA LEU A 284 -4.89 -12.07 2.27
C LEU A 284 -3.66 -12.65 2.98
N PHE A 285 -3.30 -12.08 4.13
CA PHE A 285 -2.25 -12.58 5.00
C PHE A 285 -2.59 -13.98 5.52
N ALA A 286 -3.79 -14.17 6.08
CA ALA A 286 -4.24 -15.47 6.57
C ALA A 286 -4.23 -16.53 5.46
N MET A 287 -4.74 -16.21 4.27
CA MET A 287 -4.66 -17.13 3.12
C MET A 287 -3.21 -17.45 2.74
N SER A 288 -2.36 -16.43 2.59
CA SER A 288 -0.95 -16.65 2.23
C SER A 288 -0.22 -17.50 3.28
N LEU A 289 -0.51 -17.28 4.57
CA LEU A 289 0.11 -17.99 5.68
C LEU A 289 -0.39 -19.44 5.79
N THR A 290 -1.69 -19.70 5.66
CA THR A 290 -2.24 -21.06 5.74
C THR A 290 -1.70 -21.95 4.63
N PHE A 291 -1.55 -21.42 3.42
CA PHE A 291 -1.10 -22.18 2.25
C PHE A 291 0.40 -22.09 1.98
N CYS A 292 1.23 -21.65 2.94
CA CYS A 292 2.68 -21.50 2.74
C CYS A 292 3.48 -22.82 2.77
N GLY A 293 2.82 -23.96 3.04
CA GLY A 293 3.45 -25.29 3.10
C GLY A 293 3.92 -25.74 4.48
N VAL A 294 3.89 -24.89 5.51
CA VAL A 294 4.31 -25.25 6.88
C VAL A 294 3.23 -26.02 7.64
N MET A 295 1.97 -25.57 7.58
CA MET A 295 0.86 -26.23 8.30
C MET A 295 0.44 -27.55 7.63
N GLN A 296 0.49 -27.59 6.30
CA GLN A 296 0.17 -28.76 5.49
C GLN A 296 1.11 -28.78 4.27
N PRO A 297 1.71 -29.93 3.94
CA PRO A 297 2.52 -30.07 2.74
C PRO A 297 1.64 -29.95 1.48
N PRO A 298 2.21 -29.56 0.34
CA PRO A 298 1.46 -29.35 -0.90
C PRO A 298 0.72 -30.61 -1.39
N ASP A 299 1.25 -31.81 -1.10
CA ASP A 299 0.64 -33.08 -1.49
C ASP A 299 -0.61 -33.44 -0.68
N ALA A 300 -0.75 -32.87 0.52
CA ALA A 300 -1.93 -33.04 1.38
C ALA A 300 -3.03 -32.01 1.08
N LEU A 301 -2.76 -30.99 0.26
CA LEU A 301 -3.74 -29.98 -0.10
C LEU A 301 -4.75 -30.55 -1.12
N PRO A 302 -6.06 -30.24 -0.98
CA PRO A 302 -7.00 -30.53 -2.05
C PRO A 302 -6.54 -29.86 -3.35
N GLY A 303 -6.58 -30.58 -4.47
CA GLY A 303 -5.95 -30.16 -5.73
C GLY A 303 -6.36 -28.76 -6.23
N PHE A 304 -7.55 -28.26 -5.88
CA PHE A 304 -7.94 -26.88 -6.16
C PHE A 304 -7.04 -25.86 -5.46
N TRP A 305 -6.68 -26.05 -4.20
CA TRP A 305 -5.92 -25.08 -3.40
C TRP A 305 -4.42 -25.02 -3.73
N ILE A 306 -3.92 -25.88 -4.62
CA ILE A 306 -2.52 -25.88 -5.05
C ILE A 306 -2.08 -24.54 -5.66
N PHE A 307 -3.00 -23.80 -6.30
CA PHE A 307 -2.66 -22.48 -6.85
C PHE A 307 -2.27 -21.50 -5.75
N MET A 308 -2.92 -21.58 -4.58
CA MET A 308 -2.67 -20.64 -3.48
C MET A 308 -1.27 -20.86 -2.90
N TYR A 309 -0.81 -22.12 -2.84
CA TYR A 309 0.57 -22.44 -2.48
C TYR A 309 1.59 -21.81 -3.45
N ARG A 310 1.30 -21.81 -4.76
CA ARG A 310 2.17 -21.25 -5.80
C ARG A 310 2.15 -19.72 -5.85
N VAL A 311 1.03 -19.09 -5.53
CA VAL A 311 0.90 -17.62 -5.52
C VAL A 311 1.28 -17.02 -4.16
N SER A 312 1.38 -17.83 -3.10
CA SER A 312 1.78 -17.34 -1.78
C SER A 312 3.27 -16.97 -1.75
N PRO A 313 3.61 -15.70 -1.44
CA PRO A 313 5.00 -15.27 -1.30
C PRO A 313 5.68 -15.89 -0.08
N PHE A 314 4.92 -16.25 0.97
CA PHE A 314 5.48 -16.90 2.16
C PHE A 314 6.01 -18.29 1.86
N THR A 315 5.47 -19.01 0.86
CA THR A 315 6.03 -20.30 0.41
C THR A 315 7.49 -20.15 -0.02
N TYR A 316 7.78 -19.14 -0.85
CA TYR A 316 9.13 -18.89 -1.36
C TYR A 316 10.05 -18.33 -0.28
N TRP A 317 9.55 -17.43 0.57
CA TRP A 317 10.31 -16.86 1.66
C TRP A 317 10.70 -17.92 2.71
N ILE A 318 9.75 -18.74 3.18
CA ILE A 318 10.01 -19.82 4.13
C ILE A 318 10.92 -20.86 3.49
N GLY A 319 10.69 -21.26 2.24
CA GLY A 319 11.56 -22.20 1.54
C GLY A 319 13.00 -21.68 1.41
N GLY A 320 13.19 -20.40 1.11
CA GLY A 320 14.51 -19.75 1.06
C GLY A 320 15.20 -19.68 2.42
N MET A 321 14.47 -19.30 3.48
CA MET A 321 14.98 -19.21 4.84
C MET A 321 15.29 -20.59 5.43
N ALA A 322 14.36 -21.53 5.35
CA ALA A 322 14.51 -22.88 5.88
C ALA A 322 15.66 -23.62 5.19
N SER A 323 15.70 -23.59 3.85
CA SER A 323 16.81 -24.19 3.09
C SER A 323 18.16 -23.62 3.46
N THR A 324 18.25 -22.32 3.74
CA THR A 324 19.51 -21.67 4.09
C THR A 324 19.93 -21.95 5.54
N GLN A 325 18.99 -21.99 6.48
CA GLN A 325 19.26 -22.20 7.91
C GLN A 325 19.57 -23.66 8.27
N LEU A 326 18.96 -24.61 7.57
CA LEU A 326 19.11 -26.04 7.85
C LEU A 326 20.14 -26.73 6.94
N HIS A 327 20.71 -26.03 5.96
CA HIS A 327 21.63 -26.63 5.00
C HIS A 327 22.80 -27.35 5.66
N ASN A 328 23.09 -28.58 5.23
CA ASN A 328 24.22 -29.39 5.71
C ASN A 328 24.27 -29.58 7.23
N ARG A 329 23.17 -29.36 7.94
CA ARG A 329 23.10 -29.60 9.38
C ARG A 329 22.96 -31.10 9.66
N GLN A 330 23.91 -31.67 10.40
CA GLN A 330 23.86 -33.07 10.79
C GLN A 330 22.69 -33.31 11.76
N VAL A 331 21.93 -34.37 11.49
CA VAL A 331 20.77 -34.75 12.31
C VAL A 331 21.22 -35.80 13.32
N VAL A 332 20.96 -35.53 14.60
CA VAL A 332 21.18 -36.48 15.69
C VAL A 332 19.82 -36.80 16.30
N CYS A 333 19.27 -37.95 15.94
CA CYS A 333 17.97 -38.40 16.46
C CYS A 333 18.01 -38.51 17.99
N SER A 334 16.95 -38.05 18.64
CA SER A 334 16.74 -38.32 20.06
C SER A 334 16.32 -39.78 20.30
N THR A 335 16.41 -40.27 21.53
CA THR A 335 15.99 -41.65 21.87
C THR A 335 14.54 -41.97 21.53
N ALA A 336 13.66 -40.96 21.51
CA ALA A 336 12.26 -41.10 21.09
C ALA A 336 12.06 -41.14 19.57
N GLU A 337 13.04 -40.67 18.79
CA GLU A 337 13.02 -40.64 17.33
C GLU A 337 13.78 -41.84 16.72
N LEU A 338 14.55 -42.56 17.53
CA LEU A 338 15.24 -43.77 17.11
C LEU A 338 14.25 -44.92 16.99
N ALA A 339 14.27 -45.61 15.86
CA ALA A 339 13.65 -46.93 15.76
C ALA A 339 14.56 -47.92 16.49
N ILE A 340 14.12 -48.37 17.67
CA ILE A 340 14.85 -49.33 18.52
C ILE A 340 14.28 -50.71 18.27
N PHE A 341 15.14 -51.65 17.88
CA PHE A 341 14.77 -53.05 17.71
C PHE A 341 15.98 -53.98 17.94
N ASN A 342 15.73 -55.27 18.12
CA ASN A 342 16.80 -56.26 18.31
C ASN A 342 17.14 -56.96 16.98
N PRO A 343 18.45 -57.11 16.65
CA PRO A 343 18.85 -57.81 15.44
C PRO A 343 18.67 -59.33 15.64
N PRO A 344 18.57 -60.12 14.54
CA PRO A 344 18.55 -61.58 14.62
C PRO A 344 19.82 -62.12 15.30
N SER A 345 19.69 -63.26 16.01
CA SER A 345 20.81 -63.88 16.74
C SER A 345 22.03 -64.11 15.84
N GLY A 346 23.19 -63.60 16.27
CA GLY A 346 24.47 -63.75 15.56
C GLY A 346 24.87 -62.57 14.65
N TYR A 347 24.05 -61.52 14.56
CA TYR A 347 24.38 -60.30 13.82
C TYR A 347 24.54 -59.09 14.75
N THR A 348 25.50 -58.21 14.45
CA THR A 348 25.55 -56.88 15.06
C THR A 348 24.54 -55.94 14.40
N CYS A 349 24.14 -54.89 15.11
CA CYS A 349 23.27 -53.84 14.59
C CYS A 349 23.78 -53.28 13.26
N GLY A 350 25.09 -53.02 13.19
CA GLY A 350 25.75 -52.57 11.97
C GLY A 350 25.61 -53.56 10.84
N GLN A 351 25.91 -54.84 11.05
CA GLN A 351 25.85 -55.87 10.00
C GLN A 351 24.44 -56.08 9.45
N TYR A 352 23.43 -56.05 10.33
CA TYR A 352 22.04 -56.22 9.93
C TYR A 352 21.49 -54.99 9.19
N LEU A 353 21.74 -53.79 9.70
CA LEU A 353 21.20 -52.55 9.13
C LEU A 353 22.02 -51.96 8.00
N MET A 354 23.28 -52.37 7.78
CA MET A 354 24.14 -51.73 6.77
C MET A 354 23.54 -51.72 5.36
N LYS A 355 22.92 -52.83 4.93
CA LYS A 355 22.25 -52.89 3.62
C LYS A 355 21.02 -51.98 3.55
N TYR A 356 20.26 -51.91 4.64
CA TYR A 356 19.08 -51.06 4.72
C TYR A 356 19.45 -49.58 4.79
N ALA A 357 20.41 -49.21 5.64
CA ALA A 357 20.93 -47.84 5.76
C ALA A 357 21.58 -47.35 4.47
N ALA A 358 22.22 -48.24 3.70
CA ALA A 358 22.77 -47.91 2.38
C ALA A 358 21.67 -47.69 1.32
N ALA A 359 20.53 -48.38 1.41
CA ALA A 359 19.44 -48.28 0.44
C ALA A 359 18.43 -47.17 0.78
N ALA A 360 18.03 -47.06 2.04
CA ALA A 360 17.04 -46.11 2.53
C ALA A 360 17.65 -44.78 2.97
N GLY A 361 18.97 -44.73 3.21
CA GLY A 361 19.65 -43.60 3.83
C GLY A 361 19.35 -43.50 5.33
N GLY A 362 20.30 -43.00 6.11
CA GLY A 362 20.15 -42.86 7.56
C GLY A 362 21.46 -43.11 8.32
N GLN A 363 21.41 -43.03 9.64
CA GLN A 363 22.55 -43.27 10.52
C GLN A 363 22.21 -44.31 11.59
N ILE A 364 23.16 -45.21 11.83
CA ILE A 364 23.10 -46.21 12.90
C ILE A 364 23.85 -45.63 14.10
N THR A 365 23.21 -45.51 15.25
CA THR A 365 23.81 -44.88 16.44
C THR A 365 24.77 -45.83 17.16
N ASN A 366 24.44 -47.13 17.21
CA ASN A 366 25.21 -48.17 17.91
C ASN A 366 25.51 -49.36 16.97
N PRO A 367 26.54 -49.30 16.12
CA PRO A 367 26.83 -50.34 15.13
C PRO A 367 27.32 -51.66 15.74
N ASP A 368 27.98 -51.63 16.89
CA ASP A 368 28.60 -52.82 17.51
C ASP A 368 27.70 -53.56 18.51
N ALA A 369 26.53 -52.99 18.82
CA ALA A 369 25.59 -53.61 19.77
C ALA A 369 24.92 -54.86 19.17
N THR A 370 24.59 -55.82 20.03
CA THR A 370 23.84 -57.05 19.69
C THR A 370 22.39 -57.01 20.21
N SER A 371 22.01 -55.91 20.86
CA SER A 371 20.67 -55.63 21.39
C SER A 371 20.42 -54.12 21.32
N GLU A 372 19.16 -53.68 21.21
CA GLU A 372 18.76 -52.26 21.16
C GLU A 372 19.43 -51.47 20.03
N CYS A 373 19.30 -51.94 18.79
CA CYS A 373 19.77 -51.22 17.62
C CYS A 373 18.96 -49.94 17.41
N GLY A 374 19.60 -48.79 17.58
CA GLY A 374 19.02 -47.49 17.25
C GLY A 374 19.28 -47.11 15.79
N TYR A 375 18.21 -46.99 15.02
CA TYR A 375 18.24 -46.48 13.64
C TYR A 375 17.61 -45.08 13.54
N CYS A 376 18.34 -44.14 12.94
CA CYS A 376 17.88 -42.79 12.61
C CYS A 376 17.67 -42.70 11.09
N SER A 377 16.46 -42.37 10.64
CA SER A 377 16.11 -42.31 9.21
C SER A 377 16.76 -41.14 8.48
N LEU A 378 17.22 -40.12 9.20
CA LEU A 378 17.78 -38.89 8.64
C LEU A 378 19.23 -38.73 9.10
N LYS A 379 20.12 -38.45 8.14
CA LYS A 379 21.53 -38.14 8.42
C LYS A 379 21.80 -36.63 8.35
N VAL A 380 21.13 -35.95 7.41
CA VAL A 380 21.31 -34.52 7.15
C VAL A 380 19.93 -33.87 7.02
N ALA A 381 19.80 -32.64 7.52
CA ALA A 381 18.54 -31.91 7.51
C ALA A 381 18.00 -31.62 6.10
N ASP A 382 18.87 -31.63 5.08
CA ASP A 382 18.46 -31.52 3.67
C ASP A 382 17.48 -32.65 3.28
N GLN A 383 17.65 -33.87 3.80
CA GLN A 383 16.72 -34.99 3.54
C GLN A 383 15.32 -34.72 4.10
N PHE A 384 15.22 -34.03 5.23
CA PHE A 384 13.93 -33.60 5.78
C PHE A 384 13.29 -32.52 4.88
N MET A 385 14.08 -31.56 4.41
CA MET A 385 13.57 -30.49 3.55
C MET A 385 13.13 -30.98 2.17
N GLU A 386 13.81 -31.99 1.61
CA GLU A 386 13.42 -32.63 0.36
C GLU A 386 12.02 -33.25 0.42
N THR A 387 11.64 -33.84 1.57
CA THR A 387 10.27 -34.35 1.77
C THR A 387 9.21 -33.25 1.74
N ALA A 388 9.58 -32.01 2.03
CA ALA A 388 8.72 -30.83 1.92
C ALA A 388 8.86 -30.11 0.56
N GLY A 389 9.65 -30.65 -0.38
CA GLY A 389 9.93 -30.04 -1.68
C GLY A 389 10.81 -28.79 -1.62
N ILE A 390 11.60 -28.63 -0.54
CA ILE A 390 12.48 -27.48 -0.32
C ILE A 390 13.93 -27.89 -0.62
N TYR A 391 14.52 -27.28 -1.64
CA TYR A 391 15.90 -27.57 -2.07
C TYR A 391 16.83 -26.39 -1.83
N TYR A 392 18.06 -26.66 -1.38
CA TYR A 392 19.08 -25.62 -1.15
C TYR A 392 19.46 -24.86 -2.43
N GLY A 393 19.43 -25.52 -3.59
CA GLY A 393 19.71 -24.88 -4.90
C GLY A 393 18.70 -23.80 -5.28
N ASP A 394 17.48 -23.87 -4.74
CA ASP A 394 16.38 -22.97 -5.10
C ASP A 394 16.38 -21.63 -4.35
N ARG A 395 17.28 -21.43 -3.38
CA ARG A 395 17.30 -20.22 -2.53
C ARG A 395 17.37 -18.92 -3.34
N TRP A 396 18.22 -18.85 -4.38
CA TRP A 396 18.36 -17.65 -5.20
C TRP A 396 17.18 -17.45 -6.14
N ARG A 397 16.57 -18.55 -6.62
CA ARG A 397 15.31 -18.50 -7.37
C ARG A 397 14.21 -17.90 -6.49
N ASN A 398 14.07 -18.39 -5.26
CA ASN A 398 13.08 -17.89 -4.30
C ASN A 398 13.31 -16.42 -3.94
N PHE A 399 14.58 -16.01 -3.78
CA PHE A 399 14.93 -14.61 -3.58
C PHE A 399 14.54 -13.73 -4.79
N GLY A 400 14.77 -14.18 -6.02
CA GLY A 400 14.32 -13.49 -7.23
C GLY A 400 12.80 -13.40 -7.36
N ILE A 401 12.08 -14.46 -7.00
CA ILE A 401 10.61 -14.48 -7.00
C ILE A 401 10.05 -13.42 -6.03
N MET A 402 10.66 -13.24 -4.86
CA MET A 402 10.26 -12.20 -3.91
C MET A 402 10.39 -10.78 -4.51
N TRP A 403 11.43 -10.51 -5.30
CA TRP A 403 11.54 -9.24 -6.04
C TRP A 403 10.45 -9.09 -7.10
N ALA A 404 10.07 -10.17 -7.79
CA ALA A 404 8.95 -10.14 -8.72
C ALA A 404 7.63 -9.77 -8.02
N PHE A 405 7.38 -10.29 -6.81
CA PHE A 405 6.23 -9.87 -5.99
C PHE A 405 6.29 -8.40 -5.58
N ILE A 406 7.47 -7.89 -5.21
CA ILE A 406 7.65 -6.47 -4.87
C ILE A 406 7.28 -5.58 -6.07
N LEU A 407 7.81 -5.90 -7.26
CA LEU A 407 7.51 -5.16 -8.50
C LEU A 407 6.04 -5.25 -8.88
N PHE A 408 5.44 -6.44 -8.73
CA PHE A 408 4.01 -6.66 -8.95
C PHE A 408 3.16 -5.80 -8.00
N ASN A 409 3.48 -5.78 -6.71
CA ASN A 409 2.78 -4.97 -5.72
C ASN A 409 2.85 -3.47 -6.06
N THR A 410 4.03 -2.96 -6.44
CA THR A 410 4.22 -1.56 -6.85
C THR A 410 3.40 -1.22 -8.10
N PHE A 411 3.38 -2.12 -9.09
CA PHE A 411 2.57 -1.97 -10.29
C PHE A 411 1.07 -1.94 -9.97
N VAL A 412 0.58 -2.92 -9.20
CA VAL A 412 -0.84 -2.99 -8.81
C VAL A 412 -1.24 -1.80 -7.95
N ALA A 413 -0.39 -1.35 -7.02
CA ALA A 413 -0.63 -0.14 -6.23
C ALA A 413 -0.86 1.09 -7.14
N THR A 414 0.01 1.26 -8.13
CA THR A 414 -0.07 2.37 -9.11
C THR A 414 -1.33 2.27 -9.96
N LEU A 415 -1.64 1.06 -10.45
CA LEU A 415 -2.82 0.79 -11.25
C LEU A 415 -4.12 1.03 -10.45
N MET A 416 -4.20 0.52 -9.23
CA MET A 416 -5.36 0.67 -8.35
C MET A 416 -5.59 2.12 -7.97
N TYR A 417 -4.52 2.86 -7.65
CA TYR A 417 -4.62 4.30 -7.40
C TYR A 417 -5.14 5.04 -8.64
N TYR A 418 -4.59 4.74 -9.82
CA TYR A 418 -5.04 5.36 -11.06
C TYR A 418 -6.51 5.06 -11.37
N LEU A 419 -6.92 3.80 -11.30
CA LEU A 419 -8.28 3.38 -11.61
C LEU A 419 -9.29 3.95 -10.61
N VAL A 420 -9.03 3.89 -9.31
CA VAL A 420 -10.03 4.27 -8.31
C VAL A 420 -10.03 5.78 -8.03
N ARG A 421 -8.85 6.43 -8.02
CA ARG A 421 -8.70 7.81 -7.53
C ARG A 421 -8.46 8.83 -8.63
N VAL A 422 -7.77 8.44 -9.70
CA VAL A 422 -7.39 9.39 -10.76
C VAL A 422 -8.46 9.45 -11.84
N LYS A 423 -8.82 8.28 -12.38
CA LYS A 423 -9.78 8.17 -13.47
C LYS A 423 -11.17 8.52 -12.96
N ARG A 424 -11.77 9.57 -13.53
CA ARG A 424 -13.20 9.85 -13.35
C ARG A 424 -13.98 8.82 -14.17
N TRP A 425 -14.59 7.85 -13.50
CA TRP A 425 -15.52 6.94 -14.15
C TRP A 425 -16.83 7.68 -14.36
N ASN A 426 -17.18 7.93 -15.62
CA ASN A 426 -18.53 8.35 -15.93
C ASN A 426 -19.45 7.18 -15.61
N SER A 427 -20.48 7.38 -14.78
CA SER A 427 -21.41 6.33 -14.37
C SER A 427 -22.15 5.70 -15.58
N ALA A 428 -22.21 6.41 -16.70
CA ALA A 428 -22.65 5.90 -18.00
C ALA A 428 -21.66 4.90 -18.63
N ASP A 429 -20.35 5.17 -18.57
CA ASP A 429 -19.30 4.30 -19.12
C ASP A 429 -19.13 3.01 -18.31
N LEU A 430 -19.27 3.08 -16.98
CA LEU A 430 -19.20 1.90 -16.12
C LEU A 430 -20.39 0.95 -16.39
N LYS A 431 -21.60 1.51 -16.57
CA LYS A 431 -22.79 0.73 -16.98
C LYS A 431 -22.62 0.11 -18.37
N ALA A 432 -22.07 0.86 -19.34
CA ALA A 432 -21.82 0.35 -20.68
C ALA A 432 -20.75 -0.76 -20.71
N SER A 433 -19.70 -0.63 -19.89
CA SER A 433 -18.63 -1.64 -19.79
C SER A 433 -19.11 -2.89 -19.05
N MET A 434 -19.88 -2.76 -17.96
CA MET A 434 -20.51 -3.90 -17.29
C MET A 434 -21.55 -4.62 -18.17
N MET A 435 -22.31 -3.89 -18.99
CA MET A 435 -23.25 -4.51 -19.95
C MET A 435 -22.55 -5.33 -21.03
N LYS A 436 -21.31 -4.98 -21.42
CA LYS A 436 -20.52 -5.79 -22.36
C LYS A 436 -20.03 -7.12 -21.77
N PHE A 437 -19.94 -7.23 -20.45
CA PHE A 437 -19.52 -8.44 -19.75
C PHE A 437 -20.69 -9.37 -19.35
N ILE A 438 -21.95 -9.00 -19.62
CA ILE A 438 -23.11 -9.87 -19.44
C ILE A 438 -23.49 -10.45 -20.81
N PRO A 439 -23.13 -11.71 -21.13
CA PRO A 439 -23.61 -12.34 -22.35
C PRO A 439 -25.08 -12.70 -22.15
N GLY A 440 -25.95 -12.04 -22.93
CA GLY A 440 -27.28 -12.55 -23.25
C GLY A 440 -28.44 -11.98 -22.44
N LYS A 441 -29.01 -10.88 -22.95
CA LYS A 441 -30.46 -10.80 -23.10
C LYS A 441 -30.78 -10.05 -24.40
N LYS A 442 -31.06 -10.83 -25.45
CA LYS A 442 -31.71 -10.31 -26.66
C LYS A 442 -33.00 -9.62 -26.21
N SER A 443 -33.08 -8.32 -26.45
CA SER A 443 -34.31 -7.55 -26.36
C SER A 443 -35.34 -8.19 -27.29
N LYS A 444 -36.39 -8.80 -26.71
CA LYS A 444 -37.62 -9.08 -27.44
C LYS A 444 -38.33 -7.75 -27.61
N SER A 445 -38.21 -7.17 -28.81
CA SER A 445 -39.17 -6.20 -29.32
C SER A 445 -40.53 -6.90 -29.40
N ALA A 446 -41.48 -6.45 -28.59
CA ALA A 446 -42.89 -6.78 -28.74
C ALA A 446 -43.54 -5.65 -29.55
N LYS A 447 -44.27 -6.07 -30.57
CA LYS A 447 -45.15 -5.29 -31.44
C LYS A 447 -46.28 -4.64 -30.65
#